data_AF-A0A4D6GT34-F1
#
_entry.id   AF-A0A4D6GT34-F1
#
_cell.length_a   1.000
_cell.length_b   1.000
_cell.length_c   1.000
_cell.angle_alpha   90.00
_cell.angle_beta   90.00
_cell.angle_gamma   90.00
#
_symmetry.space_group_name_H-M   'P 1'
#
loop_
_entity.id
_entity.type
_entity.pdbx_description
1 polymer ?
#
loop_
_entity_poly.entity_id
_entity_poly.type
_entity_poly.pdbx_seq_one_letter_code
_entity_poly.pdbx_strand_id
1 'polypeptide(L)'
;MLGPTPIDQLHIPDGTTVKEHDVVADSDVLIGAQSQLRLGVRGHNVVAGERVSVDGDIEAAGDCRLDMWCEVTGNVLVEGDAYVGERTHITERLVVGGDLDIGDDVDIEEGFEASGWIVIRNPMPTLTFFVMYLTHLLRLGEAEDAQELVEELAADSDRGPLTIPQSASVSDDAWRVSTPATIGDDCRLHGNIRATEIDVGRGNNVFGSLRAQNDVTVGAGTKIHGDVTTRNGSVHVQGDAVVLGDVSGHDVTIDEAADVDGVIRARGEMRVGSVADRDAE
;
A
#
# COMPACT_ATOMS: atom_id res chain seq x y z
N MET A 1 0.58 20.57 -14.17
CA MET A 1 0.47 19.15 -13.78
C MET A 1 0.09 19.17 -12.32
N LEU A 2 -1.05 18.60 -11.97
CA LEU A 2 -1.33 18.29 -10.56
C LEU A 2 -0.22 17.32 -10.13
N GLY A 3 0.39 17.54 -8.97
CA GLY A 3 1.38 16.63 -8.42
C GLY A 3 0.79 15.23 -8.21
N PRO A 4 1.61 14.21 -7.88
CA PRO A 4 1.09 12.90 -7.53
C PRO A 4 0.02 13.06 -6.45
N THR A 5 -1.15 12.50 -6.68
CA THR A 5 -2.18 12.42 -5.65
C THR A 5 -1.76 11.36 -4.63
N PRO A 6 -2.19 11.48 -3.36
CA PRO A 6 -1.74 10.60 -2.27
C PRO A 6 -1.95 9.10 -2.48
N ILE A 7 -2.75 8.69 -3.48
CA ILE A 7 -3.11 7.30 -3.81
C ILE A 7 -2.58 6.87 -5.21
N ASP A 8 -1.68 7.65 -5.82
CA ASP A 8 -1.18 7.38 -7.18
C ASP A 8 -0.03 6.37 -7.25
N GLN A 9 0.40 5.80 -6.12
CA GLN A 9 1.43 4.77 -6.08
C GLN A 9 1.13 3.73 -5.00
N LEU A 10 1.66 2.53 -5.19
CA LEU A 10 1.74 1.54 -4.12
C LEU A 10 2.86 1.97 -3.17
N HIS A 11 2.52 2.22 -1.92
CA HIS A 11 3.49 2.54 -0.88
C HIS A 11 3.34 1.52 0.25
N ILE A 12 4.39 0.75 0.52
CA ILE A 12 4.45 -0.21 1.62
C ILE A 12 5.45 0.34 2.65
N PRO A 13 5.00 0.83 3.82
CA PRO A 13 5.88 1.44 4.81
C PRO A 13 6.74 0.42 5.56
N ASP A 14 7.75 0.92 6.25
CA ASP A 14 8.71 0.13 7.01
C ASP A 14 8.05 -0.91 7.93
N GLY A 15 8.65 -2.09 8.02
CA GLY A 15 8.19 -3.16 8.91
C GLY A 15 6.87 -3.82 8.52
N THR A 16 6.24 -3.40 7.41
CA THR A 16 5.00 -4.02 6.92
C THR A 16 5.20 -5.52 6.73
N THR A 17 4.28 -6.31 7.28
CA THR A 17 4.36 -7.76 7.24
C THR A 17 3.09 -8.35 6.65
N VAL A 18 3.26 -9.19 5.63
CA VAL A 18 2.18 -10.09 5.18
C VAL A 18 2.24 -11.35 6.02
N LYS A 19 1.23 -11.52 6.88
CA LYS A 19 0.94 -12.77 7.59
C LYS A 19 -0.05 -13.57 6.74
N GLU A 20 -0.12 -14.89 6.96
CA GLU A 20 -0.78 -15.87 6.06
C GLU A 20 -2.04 -15.40 5.34
N HIS A 21 -2.92 -14.64 6.01
CA HIS A 21 -4.12 -14.06 5.42
C HIS A 21 -4.23 -12.54 5.51
N ASP A 22 -3.28 -11.82 6.12
CA ASP A 22 -3.43 -10.39 6.43
C ASP A 22 -2.20 -9.57 6.04
N VAL A 23 -2.44 -8.38 5.52
CA VAL A 23 -1.44 -7.33 5.46
C VAL A 23 -1.49 -6.54 6.77
N VAL A 24 -0.39 -6.57 7.52
CA VAL A 24 -0.27 -5.88 8.82
C VAL A 24 0.72 -4.73 8.69
N ALA A 25 0.23 -3.51 8.93
CA ALA A 25 1.04 -2.30 9.01
C ALA A 25 0.83 -1.64 10.38
N ASP A 26 1.88 -1.04 10.94
CA ASP A 26 1.81 -0.25 12.18
C ASP A 26 1.37 1.21 11.90
N SER A 27 1.04 1.52 10.65
CA SER A 27 0.57 2.82 10.17
C SER A 27 -0.92 2.79 9.81
N ASP A 28 -1.43 3.92 9.34
CA ASP A 28 -2.71 3.96 8.65
C ASP A 28 -2.65 3.18 7.33
N VAL A 29 -3.81 2.70 6.87
CA VAL A 29 -3.98 1.98 5.61
C VAL A 29 -4.99 2.69 4.73
N LEU A 30 -4.56 3.10 3.54
CA LEU A 30 -5.37 3.77 2.54
C LEU A 30 -5.56 2.84 1.33
N ILE A 31 -6.81 2.46 1.05
CA ILE A 31 -7.16 1.59 -0.06
C ILE A 31 -7.90 2.40 -1.11
N GLY A 32 -7.27 2.56 -2.27
CA GLY A 32 -7.84 3.26 -3.41
C GLY A 32 -9.08 2.58 -3.94
N ALA A 33 -10.01 3.37 -4.47
CA ALA A 33 -11.27 2.91 -5.04
C ALA A 33 -11.06 1.79 -6.09
N GLN A 34 -12.06 0.92 -6.22
CA GLN A 34 -12.11 -0.19 -7.17
C GLN A 34 -10.99 -1.25 -6.99
N SER A 35 -10.34 -1.27 -5.83
CA SER A 35 -9.30 -2.25 -5.52
C SER A 35 -9.88 -3.54 -4.97
N GLN A 36 -9.18 -4.65 -5.18
CA GLN A 36 -9.55 -5.98 -4.70
C GLN A 36 -8.41 -6.56 -3.86
N LEU A 37 -8.68 -6.79 -2.59
CA LEU A 37 -7.75 -7.42 -1.66
C LEU A 37 -8.27 -8.81 -1.32
N ARG A 38 -7.49 -9.84 -1.66
CA ARG A 38 -7.74 -11.24 -1.30
C ARG A 38 -7.19 -11.61 0.08
N LEU A 39 -6.78 -10.60 0.83
CA LEU A 39 -6.17 -10.66 2.16
C LEU A 39 -7.00 -9.76 3.09
N GLY A 40 -6.95 -10.02 4.38
CA GLY A 40 -7.37 -9.06 5.40
C GLY A 40 -6.37 -7.92 5.54
N VAL A 41 -6.79 -6.89 6.26
CA VAL A 41 -6.02 -5.66 6.48
C VAL A 41 -6.05 -5.33 7.96
N ARG A 42 -4.87 -5.10 8.52
CA ARG A 42 -4.71 -4.59 9.87
C ARG A 42 -3.84 -3.34 9.87
N GLY A 43 -4.37 -2.28 10.47
CA GLY A 43 -3.69 -0.99 10.56
C GLY A 43 -4.12 -0.19 11.79
N HIS A 44 -3.57 1.02 11.90
CA HIS A 44 -4.04 2.00 12.88
C HIS A 44 -5.42 2.52 12.45
N ASN A 45 -5.51 3.44 11.48
CA ASN A 45 -6.76 3.73 10.79
C ASN A 45 -6.86 2.93 9.49
N VAL A 46 -8.07 2.55 9.07
CA VAL A 46 -8.29 1.90 7.77
C VAL A 46 -9.30 2.71 6.96
N VAL A 47 -8.91 3.12 5.76
CA VAL A 47 -9.75 3.91 4.86
C VAL A 47 -9.85 3.20 3.51
N ALA A 48 -11.04 2.70 3.18
CA ALA A 48 -11.35 2.08 1.90
C ALA A 48 -12.20 3.02 1.04
N GLY A 49 -11.70 3.34 -0.15
CA GLY A 49 -12.43 4.12 -1.16
C GLY A 49 -13.60 3.34 -1.75
N GLU A 50 -14.35 3.98 -2.65
CA GLU A 50 -15.55 3.36 -3.23
C GLU A 50 -15.25 2.04 -3.95
N ARG A 51 -16.17 1.07 -3.83
CA ARG A 51 -16.10 -0.23 -4.55
C ARG A 51 -14.83 -1.03 -4.26
N VAL A 52 -14.30 -0.93 -3.04
CA VAL A 52 -13.22 -1.82 -2.59
C VAL A 52 -13.82 -3.16 -2.15
N SER A 53 -13.19 -4.27 -2.55
CA SER A 53 -13.48 -5.59 -1.99
C SER A 53 -12.34 -6.08 -1.12
N VAL A 54 -12.64 -6.63 0.05
CA VAL A 54 -11.69 -7.26 0.97
C VAL A 54 -12.22 -8.64 1.35
N ASP A 55 -11.51 -9.70 0.98
CA ASP A 55 -11.93 -11.07 1.25
C ASP A 55 -11.66 -11.49 2.71
N GLY A 56 -10.71 -10.83 3.39
CA GLY A 56 -10.37 -11.11 4.78
C GLY A 56 -11.01 -10.13 5.77
N ASP A 57 -10.53 -10.17 7.01
CA ASP A 57 -10.96 -9.26 8.07
C ASP A 57 -10.37 -7.86 7.86
N ILE A 58 -11.07 -6.83 8.31
CA ILE A 58 -10.53 -5.48 8.50
C ILE A 58 -10.41 -5.22 10.00
N GLU A 59 -9.20 -4.97 10.48
CA GLU A 59 -8.90 -4.63 11.87
C GLU A 59 -8.28 -3.23 11.95
N ALA A 60 -8.97 -2.29 12.58
CA ALA A 60 -8.50 -0.92 12.82
C ALA A 60 -8.36 -0.66 14.32
N ALA A 61 -7.16 -0.30 14.77
CA ALA A 61 -6.91 0.12 16.16
C ALA A 61 -7.40 1.55 16.46
N GLY A 62 -7.60 2.35 15.41
CA GLY A 62 -8.25 3.65 15.44
C GLY A 62 -9.58 3.57 14.70
N ASP A 63 -9.76 4.48 13.75
CA ASP A 63 -11.01 4.63 13.02
C ASP A 63 -11.02 3.80 11.73
N CYS A 64 -12.21 3.36 11.32
CA CYS A 64 -12.42 2.67 10.05
C CYS A 64 -13.43 3.41 9.19
N ARG A 65 -13.07 3.63 7.93
CA ARG A 65 -13.93 4.26 6.94
C ARG A 65 -14.06 3.38 5.71
N LEU A 66 -15.28 2.92 5.45
CA LEU A 66 -15.62 2.22 4.22
C LEU A 66 -16.50 3.15 3.39
N ASP A 67 -16.05 3.58 2.22
CA ASP A 67 -16.89 4.35 1.30
C ASP A 67 -17.99 3.47 0.66
N MET A 68 -18.80 4.06 -0.22
CA MET A 68 -19.96 3.39 -0.81
C MET A 68 -19.57 2.14 -1.62
N TRP A 69 -20.48 1.15 -1.64
CA TRP A 69 -20.33 -0.10 -2.39
C TRP A 69 -19.12 -0.94 -2.03
N CYS A 70 -18.58 -0.83 -0.82
CA CYS A 70 -17.55 -1.74 -0.36
C CYS A 70 -18.13 -3.13 -0.09
N GLU A 71 -17.30 -4.16 -0.24
CA GLU A 71 -17.64 -5.54 0.08
C GLU A 71 -16.54 -6.12 0.98
N VAL A 72 -16.90 -6.54 2.19
CA VAL A 72 -15.98 -7.18 3.14
C VAL A 72 -16.50 -8.56 3.47
N THR A 73 -15.78 -9.61 3.08
CA THR A 73 -16.20 -10.98 3.38
C THR A 73 -15.87 -11.36 4.83
N GLY A 74 -14.81 -10.81 5.43
CA GLY A 74 -14.49 -11.02 6.82
C GLY A 74 -15.24 -10.09 7.78
N ASN A 75 -14.77 -10.07 9.03
CA ASN A 75 -15.21 -9.18 10.08
C ASN A 75 -14.65 -7.78 9.86
N VAL A 76 -15.37 -6.76 10.34
CA VAL A 76 -14.87 -5.40 10.46
C VAL A 76 -14.80 -5.06 11.94
N LEU A 77 -13.58 -5.01 12.48
CA LEU A 77 -13.28 -4.78 13.89
C LEU A 77 -12.61 -3.44 14.05
N VAL A 78 -13.25 -2.52 14.76
CA VAL A 78 -12.82 -1.13 14.88
C VAL A 78 -12.77 -0.76 16.36
N GLU A 79 -11.60 -0.39 16.89
CA GLU A 79 -11.47 0.05 18.28
C GLU A 79 -12.00 1.48 18.49
N GLY A 80 -11.83 2.35 17.49
CA GLY A 80 -12.33 3.72 17.44
C GLY A 80 -13.71 3.84 16.78
N ASP A 81 -13.90 4.89 15.98
CA ASP A 81 -15.15 5.19 15.29
C ASP A 81 -15.23 4.52 13.91
N ALA A 82 -16.43 4.14 13.49
CA ALA A 82 -16.67 3.53 12.19
C ALA A 82 -17.61 4.38 11.31
N TYR A 83 -17.24 4.53 10.05
CA TYR A 83 -17.99 5.26 9.03
C TYR A 83 -18.24 4.32 7.83
N VAL A 84 -19.45 3.80 7.72
CA VAL A 84 -19.81 2.80 6.70
C VAL A 84 -20.74 3.42 5.66
N GLY A 85 -20.25 3.51 4.42
CA GLY A 85 -20.93 4.12 3.29
C GLY A 85 -22.11 3.29 2.78
N GLU A 86 -23.02 3.97 2.08
CA GLU A 86 -24.22 3.38 1.47
C GLU A 86 -23.90 2.15 0.59
N ARG A 87 -24.76 1.13 0.66
CA ARG A 87 -24.64 -0.15 -0.09
C ARG A 87 -23.34 -0.92 0.16
N THR A 88 -22.76 -0.75 1.34
CA THR A 88 -21.68 -1.64 1.80
C THR A 88 -22.26 -2.99 2.20
N HIS A 89 -21.56 -4.06 1.86
CA HIS A 89 -21.88 -5.43 2.26
C HIS A 89 -20.78 -5.97 3.17
N ILE A 90 -21.15 -6.47 4.35
CA ILE A 90 -20.25 -7.14 5.30
C ILE A 90 -20.82 -8.54 5.56
N THR A 91 -20.10 -9.59 5.20
CA THR A 91 -20.58 -10.96 5.36
C THR A 91 -20.52 -11.43 6.81
N GLU A 92 -19.46 -11.08 7.55
CA GLU A 92 -19.38 -11.45 8.97
C GLU A 92 -19.89 -10.29 9.85
N ARG A 93 -19.26 -10.03 11.00
CA ARG A 93 -19.72 -9.02 11.96
C ARG A 93 -19.02 -7.68 11.79
N LEU A 94 -19.75 -6.61 12.12
CA LEU A 94 -19.18 -5.28 12.36
C LEU A 94 -19.16 -5.01 13.87
N VAL A 95 -17.98 -4.82 14.46
CA VAL A 95 -17.82 -4.50 15.89
C VAL A 95 -17.07 -3.19 16.02
N VAL A 96 -17.68 -2.23 16.71
CA VAL A 96 -17.19 -0.85 16.84
C VAL A 96 -17.06 -0.46 18.31
N GLY A 97 -15.86 -0.05 18.72
CA GLY A 97 -15.58 0.41 20.08
C GLY A 97 -16.04 1.84 20.36
N GLY A 98 -16.18 2.66 19.33
CA GLY A 98 -16.67 4.03 19.38
C GLY A 98 -18.06 4.23 18.76
N ASP A 99 -18.25 5.39 18.13
CA ASP A 99 -19.47 5.78 17.43
C ASP A 99 -19.53 5.13 16.03
N LEU A 100 -20.75 4.89 15.54
CA LEU A 100 -21.01 4.31 14.23
C LEU A 100 -21.91 5.22 13.39
N ASP A 101 -21.33 5.79 12.33
CA ASP A 101 -22.07 6.43 11.23
C ASP A 101 -22.29 5.40 10.12
N ILE A 102 -23.55 5.05 9.85
CA ILE A 102 -23.90 4.03 8.86
C ILE A 102 -24.87 4.57 7.80
N GLY A 103 -24.53 4.36 6.54
CA GLY A 103 -25.32 4.79 5.39
C GLY A 103 -26.56 3.94 5.14
N ASP A 104 -27.32 4.34 4.11
CA ASP A 104 -28.51 3.62 3.68
C ASP A 104 -28.13 2.31 2.96
N ASP A 105 -29.03 1.33 2.94
CA ASP A 105 -28.87 0.05 2.24
C ASP A 105 -27.59 -0.74 2.61
N VAL A 106 -27.04 -0.57 3.81
CA VAL A 106 -25.92 -1.39 4.29
C VAL A 106 -26.43 -2.76 4.75
N ASP A 107 -25.80 -3.83 4.26
CA ASP A 107 -26.11 -5.21 4.61
C ASP A 107 -24.97 -5.82 5.43
N ILE A 108 -25.30 -6.40 6.58
CA ILE A 108 -24.36 -7.01 7.52
C ILE A 108 -24.95 -8.35 7.97
N GLU A 109 -24.48 -9.47 7.43
CA GLU A 109 -25.21 -10.73 7.53
C GLU A 109 -25.23 -11.29 8.97
N GLU A 110 -24.10 -11.20 9.68
CA GLU A 110 -23.97 -11.68 11.07
C GLU A 110 -24.26 -10.59 12.13
N GLY A 111 -24.70 -9.41 11.69
CA GLY A 111 -25.10 -8.27 12.54
C GLY A 111 -23.94 -7.36 12.98
N PHE A 112 -24.28 -6.30 13.71
CA PHE A 112 -23.33 -5.30 14.18
C PHE A 112 -23.50 -4.93 15.65
N GLU A 113 -22.40 -4.53 16.29
CA GLU A 113 -22.33 -4.02 17.66
C GLU A 113 -21.54 -2.72 17.69
N ALA A 114 -22.05 -1.69 18.37
CA ALA A 114 -21.34 -0.43 18.60
C ALA A 114 -21.46 -0.05 20.08
N SER A 115 -20.35 0.34 20.71
CA SER A 115 -20.35 0.76 22.11
C SER A 115 -20.77 2.23 22.29
N GLY A 116 -20.60 3.05 21.23
CA GLY A 116 -21.00 4.45 21.17
C GLY A 116 -22.37 4.69 20.52
N TRP A 117 -22.55 5.88 19.97
CA TRP A 117 -23.78 6.30 19.30
C TRP A 117 -23.86 5.75 17.88
N ILE A 118 -25.02 5.20 17.53
CA ILE A 118 -25.32 4.77 16.16
C ILE A 118 -26.14 5.87 15.48
N VAL A 119 -25.60 6.43 14.41
CA VAL A 119 -26.26 7.46 13.60
C VAL A 119 -26.45 6.93 12.18
N ILE A 120 -27.71 6.85 11.75
CA ILE A 120 -28.05 6.43 10.38
C ILE A 120 -28.02 7.67 9.48
N ARG A 121 -26.92 7.81 8.73
CA ARG A 121 -26.67 8.84 7.73
C ARG A 121 -25.56 8.36 6.80
N ASN A 122 -25.68 8.59 5.50
CA ASN A 122 -24.58 8.25 4.59
C ASN A 122 -23.37 9.15 4.90
N PRO A 123 -22.23 8.60 5.38
CA PRO A 123 -21.06 9.40 5.67
C PRO A 123 -20.50 9.99 4.37
N MET A 124 -20.07 11.25 4.41
CA MET A 124 -19.58 11.98 3.22
C MET A 124 -18.38 11.26 2.58
N PRO A 125 -18.37 10.86 1.30
CA PRO A 125 -17.26 10.08 0.72
C PRO A 125 -15.88 10.63 1.09
N THR A 126 -14.94 9.75 1.40
CA THR A 126 -13.63 10.05 1.97
C THR A 126 -12.93 11.22 1.28
N LEU A 127 -12.84 11.16 -0.05
CA LEU A 127 -12.19 12.22 -0.83
C LEU A 127 -12.88 13.58 -0.66
N THR A 128 -14.20 13.58 -0.56
CA THR A 128 -14.99 14.81 -0.37
C THR A 128 -14.81 15.37 1.03
N PHE A 129 -14.75 14.50 2.05
CA PHE A 129 -14.43 14.90 3.42
C PHE A 129 -13.08 15.63 3.48
N PHE A 130 -12.01 15.03 2.94
CA PHE A 130 -10.68 15.65 2.94
C PHE A 130 -10.64 16.97 2.18
N VAL A 131 -11.22 17.04 0.98
CA VAL A 131 -11.27 18.28 0.20
C VAL A 131 -12.05 19.37 0.94
N MET A 132 -13.17 19.01 1.59
CA MET A 132 -13.97 19.98 2.34
C MET A 132 -13.26 20.46 3.60
N TYR A 133 -12.57 19.56 4.33
CA TYR A 133 -11.76 19.90 5.49
C TYR A 133 -10.59 20.82 5.12
N LEU A 134 -9.84 20.49 4.07
CA LEU A 134 -8.76 21.34 3.56
C LEU A 134 -9.29 22.72 3.13
N THR A 135 -10.42 22.75 2.42
CA THR A 135 -11.08 24.00 2.04
C THR A 135 -11.51 24.81 3.27
N HIS A 136 -11.90 24.15 4.36
CA HIS A 136 -12.28 24.79 5.61
C HIS A 136 -11.09 25.48 6.27
N LEU A 137 -9.97 24.77 6.46
CA LEU A 137 -8.73 25.32 7.01
C LEU A 137 -8.25 26.54 6.21
N LEU A 138 -8.22 26.42 4.87
CA LEU A 138 -7.82 27.51 3.98
C LEU A 138 -8.75 28.73 4.09
N ARG A 139 -10.05 28.54 4.37
CA ARG A 139 -11.01 29.64 4.57
C ARG A 139 -10.88 30.30 5.94
N LEU A 140 -10.45 29.56 6.96
CA LEU A 140 -10.17 30.09 8.29
C LEU A 140 -8.84 30.87 8.35
N GLY A 141 -8.01 30.75 7.31
CA GLY A 141 -6.67 31.33 7.28
C GLY A 141 -5.62 30.45 7.96
N GLU A 142 -5.98 29.22 8.33
CA GLU A 142 -5.11 28.18 8.90
C GLU A 142 -4.34 27.48 7.77
N ALA A 143 -3.60 28.28 6.99
CA ALA A 143 -2.85 27.76 5.85
C ALA A 143 -1.68 26.86 6.28
N GLU A 144 -1.14 27.07 7.49
CA GLU A 144 -0.09 26.23 8.07
C GLU A 144 -0.63 24.83 8.38
N ASP A 145 -1.76 24.72 9.10
CA ASP A 145 -2.40 23.42 9.38
C ASP A 145 -2.85 22.71 8.10
N ALA A 146 -3.33 23.46 7.10
CA ALA A 146 -3.67 22.91 5.79
C ALA A 146 -2.45 22.34 5.05
N GLN A 147 -1.31 23.04 5.15
CA GLN A 147 -0.05 22.61 4.58
C GLN A 147 0.47 21.36 5.30
N GLU A 148 0.43 21.35 6.64
CA GLU A 148 0.82 20.20 7.46
C GLU A 148 -0.01 18.96 7.13
N LEU A 149 -1.34 19.10 7.01
CA LEU A 149 -2.22 17.99 6.60
C LEU A 149 -1.85 17.45 5.20
N VAL A 150 -1.58 18.33 4.24
CA VAL A 150 -1.18 17.92 2.89
C VAL A 150 0.19 17.25 2.94
N GLU A 151 1.12 17.76 3.75
CA GLU A 151 2.43 17.17 3.93
C GLU A 151 2.35 15.81 4.61
N GLU A 152 1.52 15.60 5.62
CA GLU A 152 1.29 14.27 6.22
C GLU A 152 0.72 13.27 5.21
N LEU A 153 -0.22 13.71 4.36
CA LEU A 153 -0.82 12.87 3.31
C LEU A 153 0.11 12.63 2.11
N ALA A 154 1.00 13.57 1.81
CA ALA A 154 1.92 13.54 0.68
C ALA A 154 3.34 13.12 1.07
N ALA A 155 3.63 12.94 2.35
CA ALA A 155 4.97 12.60 2.82
C ALA A 155 5.37 11.22 2.32
N ASP A 156 6.34 11.21 1.41
CA ASP A 156 7.34 10.14 1.23
C ASP A 156 8.22 10.06 2.50
N SER A 157 7.61 9.91 3.67
CA SER A 157 8.37 9.49 4.85
C SER A 157 8.39 7.97 4.86
N ASP A 158 9.50 7.37 5.28
CA ASP A 158 9.64 5.93 5.51
C ASP A 158 8.56 5.36 6.47
N ARG A 159 7.74 6.24 7.08
CA ARG A 159 6.63 5.97 8.01
C ARG A 159 5.24 6.39 7.49
N GLY A 160 5.09 6.69 6.21
CA GLY A 160 3.81 7.03 5.60
C GLY A 160 2.78 5.89 5.70
N PRO A 161 1.52 6.11 5.34
CA PRO A 161 0.52 5.05 5.36
C PRO A 161 0.85 3.92 4.37
N LEU A 162 0.35 2.72 4.64
CA LEU A 162 0.24 1.68 3.62
C LEU A 162 -0.79 2.15 2.60
N THR A 163 -0.35 2.47 1.40
CA THR A 163 -1.23 2.96 0.34
C THR A 163 -1.35 1.94 -0.78
N ILE A 164 -2.57 1.45 -0.98
CA ILE A 164 -2.92 0.61 -2.12
C ILE A 164 -3.59 1.53 -3.16
N PRO A 165 -3.03 1.67 -4.37
CA PRO A 165 -3.52 2.61 -5.36
C PRO A 165 -4.86 2.15 -5.94
N GLN A 166 -5.56 3.05 -6.64
CA GLN A 166 -6.83 2.71 -7.27
C GLN A 166 -6.70 1.54 -8.24
N SER A 167 -7.75 0.71 -8.32
CA SER A 167 -7.80 -0.47 -9.22
C SER A 167 -6.67 -1.48 -8.99
N ALA A 168 -6.10 -1.53 -7.78
CA ALA A 168 -5.10 -2.53 -7.44
C ALA A 168 -5.73 -3.90 -7.21
N SER A 169 -4.95 -4.96 -7.47
CA SER A 169 -5.31 -6.33 -7.07
C SER A 169 -4.20 -6.88 -6.20
N VAL A 170 -4.52 -7.14 -4.93
CA VAL A 170 -3.57 -7.58 -3.92
C VAL A 170 -3.99 -8.96 -3.41
N SER A 171 -3.09 -9.94 -3.48
CA SER A 171 -3.31 -11.30 -2.97
C SER A 171 -2.00 -11.89 -2.46
N ASP A 172 -2.10 -13.06 -1.81
CA ASP A 172 -0.97 -13.91 -1.42
C ASP A 172 -0.06 -14.29 -2.61
N ASP A 173 -0.65 -14.52 -3.77
CA ASP A 173 0.07 -14.84 -5.01
C ASP A 173 0.78 -13.62 -5.63
N ALA A 174 0.12 -12.47 -5.64
CA ALA A 174 0.62 -11.29 -6.33
C ALA A 174 -0.09 -9.98 -5.97
N TRP A 175 0.73 -8.93 -5.91
CA TRP A 175 0.33 -7.54 -5.81
C TRP A 175 0.49 -6.91 -7.19
N ARG A 176 -0.61 -6.49 -7.80
CA ARG A 176 -0.65 -5.94 -9.16
C ARG A 176 -1.20 -4.53 -9.14
N VAL A 177 -0.37 -3.60 -9.59
CA VAL A 177 -0.71 -2.18 -9.70
C VAL A 177 -0.28 -1.64 -11.07
N SER A 178 -0.97 -0.60 -11.55
CA SER A 178 -0.64 0.11 -12.79
C SER A 178 0.16 1.39 -12.55
N THR A 179 0.70 1.53 -11.35
CA THR A 179 1.44 2.69 -10.85
C THR A 179 2.81 2.24 -10.35
N PRO A 180 3.71 3.17 -9.98
CA PRO A 180 4.95 2.84 -9.27
C PRO A 180 4.67 2.16 -7.93
N ALA A 181 5.63 1.38 -7.46
CA ALA A 181 5.59 0.76 -6.15
C ALA A 181 6.87 1.08 -5.37
N THR A 182 6.71 1.61 -4.16
CA THR A 182 7.79 1.83 -3.20
C THR A 182 7.56 0.91 -2.02
N ILE A 183 8.61 0.20 -1.60
CA ILE A 183 8.65 -0.65 -0.42
C ILE A 183 9.71 -0.07 0.49
N GLY A 184 9.36 0.25 1.74
CA GLY A 184 10.26 0.75 2.76
C GLY A 184 11.27 -0.31 3.22
N ASP A 185 11.79 -0.13 4.42
CA ASP A 185 12.82 -0.97 5.03
C ASP A 185 12.22 -2.08 5.90
N ASP A 186 12.98 -3.16 6.12
CA ASP A 186 12.68 -4.24 7.07
C ASP A 186 11.28 -4.91 6.90
N CYS A 187 10.69 -4.85 5.71
CA CYS A 187 9.40 -5.46 5.40
C CYS A 187 9.55 -6.96 5.14
N ARG A 188 8.46 -7.70 5.44
CA ARG A 188 8.34 -9.12 5.14
C ARG A 188 7.10 -9.38 4.28
N LEU A 189 7.30 -9.52 2.98
CA LEU A 189 6.22 -9.55 2.00
C LEU A 189 6.07 -10.93 1.36
N HIS A 190 4.83 -11.30 1.05
CA HIS A 190 4.49 -12.52 0.33
C HIS A 190 3.79 -12.17 -0.99
N GLY A 191 4.14 -12.91 -2.04
CA GLY A 191 3.56 -12.75 -3.37
C GLY A 191 4.43 -11.95 -4.33
N ASN A 192 4.11 -12.07 -5.62
CA ASN A 192 4.84 -11.39 -6.67
C ASN A 192 4.40 -9.93 -6.80
N ILE A 193 5.33 -9.00 -6.80
CA ILE A 193 5.02 -7.57 -6.94
C ILE A 193 5.14 -7.17 -8.41
N ARG A 194 4.06 -6.61 -8.96
CA ARG A 194 3.97 -6.16 -10.35
C ARG A 194 3.51 -4.71 -10.41
N ALA A 195 4.38 -3.84 -10.92
CA ALA A 195 4.16 -2.40 -10.96
C ALA A 195 4.71 -1.78 -12.26
N THR A 196 4.55 -0.48 -12.46
CA THR A 196 5.24 0.20 -13.57
C THR A 196 6.73 0.35 -13.29
N GLU A 197 7.09 0.61 -12.04
CA GLU A 197 8.45 0.76 -11.49
C GLU A 197 8.43 0.23 -10.06
N ILE A 198 9.54 -0.32 -9.58
CA ILE A 198 9.63 -0.84 -8.21
C ILE A 198 10.90 -0.32 -7.56
N ASP A 199 10.75 0.40 -6.46
CA ASP A 199 11.86 0.73 -5.56
C ASP A 199 11.68 -0.02 -4.25
N VAL A 200 12.71 -0.75 -3.84
CA VAL A 200 12.70 -1.56 -2.61
C VAL A 200 13.81 -1.06 -1.71
N GLY A 201 13.46 -0.70 -0.47
CA GLY A 201 14.38 -0.30 0.57
C GLY A 201 15.30 -1.45 1.04
N ARG A 202 15.86 -1.27 2.23
CA ARG A 202 16.89 -2.10 2.82
C ARG A 202 16.33 -3.19 3.72
N GLY A 203 17.09 -4.28 3.89
CA GLY A 203 16.79 -5.31 4.89
C GLY A 203 15.48 -6.08 4.67
N ASN A 204 14.87 -5.96 3.49
CA ASN A 204 13.57 -6.57 3.21
C ASN A 204 13.70 -8.08 2.97
N ASN A 205 12.60 -8.80 3.18
CA ASN A 205 12.48 -10.20 2.80
C ASN A 205 11.20 -10.42 1.96
N VAL A 206 11.38 -10.55 0.65
CA VAL A 206 10.28 -10.69 -0.32
C VAL A 206 10.19 -12.14 -0.79
N PHE A 207 9.15 -12.83 -0.34
CA PHE A 207 8.79 -14.20 -0.74
C PHE A 207 8.00 -14.20 -2.06
N GLY A 208 8.67 -13.75 -3.12
CA GLY A 208 8.09 -13.65 -4.45
C GLY A 208 9.07 -13.01 -5.44
N SER A 209 8.59 -12.83 -6.68
CA SER A 209 9.34 -12.15 -7.74
C SER A 209 8.93 -10.68 -7.86
N LEU A 210 9.88 -9.83 -8.26
CA LEU A 210 9.64 -8.43 -8.63
C LEU A 210 9.55 -8.31 -10.15
N ARG A 211 8.50 -7.66 -10.65
CA ARG A 211 8.34 -7.41 -12.09
C ARG A 211 7.84 -6.01 -12.38
N ALA A 212 8.68 -5.19 -13.02
CA ALA A 212 8.32 -3.86 -13.45
C ALA A 212 8.24 -3.71 -14.98
N GLN A 213 7.56 -2.66 -15.43
CA GLN A 213 7.62 -2.25 -16.84
C GLN A 213 8.92 -1.48 -17.12
N ASN A 214 9.26 -0.57 -16.22
CA ASN A 214 10.44 0.29 -16.19
C ASN A 214 11.42 -0.27 -15.15
N ASP A 215 12.03 0.59 -14.35
CA ASP A 215 13.18 0.25 -13.53
C ASP A 215 12.78 -0.56 -12.27
N VAL A 216 13.74 -1.34 -11.77
CA VAL A 216 13.66 -1.99 -10.47
C VAL A 216 14.95 -1.71 -9.71
N THR A 217 14.83 -1.16 -8.51
CA THR A 217 15.92 -1.04 -7.55
C THR A 217 15.67 -1.98 -6.38
N VAL A 218 16.70 -2.74 -6.00
CA VAL A 218 16.69 -3.61 -4.81
C VAL A 218 17.71 -3.06 -3.83
N GLY A 219 17.23 -2.55 -2.71
CA GLY A 219 18.03 -1.91 -1.68
C GLY A 219 18.97 -2.85 -0.93
N ALA A 220 19.97 -2.26 -0.28
CA ALA A 220 21.03 -3.02 0.37
C ALA A 220 20.52 -4.01 1.44
N GLY A 221 21.13 -5.20 1.50
CA GLY A 221 20.76 -6.24 2.46
C GLY A 221 19.37 -6.88 2.24
N THR A 222 18.63 -6.47 1.21
CA THR A 222 17.32 -7.05 0.88
C THR A 222 17.47 -8.42 0.22
N LYS A 223 16.61 -9.35 0.64
CA LYS A 223 16.52 -10.69 0.08
C LYS A 223 15.26 -10.85 -0.77
N ILE A 224 15.47 -11.14 -2.05
CA ILE A 224 14.40 -11.50 -2.99
C ILE A 224 14.46 -13.00 -3.27
N HIS A 225 13.39 -13.72 -2.94
CA HIS A 225 13.33 -15.17 -3.12
C HIS A 225 13.03 -15.61 -4.55
N GLY A 226 12.45 -14.73 -5.37
CA GLY A 226 12.12 -14.98 -6.77
C GLY A 226 13.02 -14.23 -7.74
N ASP A 227 12.48 -14.04 -8.95
CA ASP A 227 13.15 -13.32 -10.04
C ASP A 227 12.98 -11.81 -9.90
N VAL A 228 13.93 -11.05 -10.44
CA VAL A 228 13.82 -9.59 -10.61
C VAL A 228 13.86 -9.28 -12.09
N THR A 229 12.74 -8.80 -12.65
CA THR A 229 12.63 -8.61 -14.10
C THR A 229 12.00 -7.28 -14.48
N THR A 230 12.61 -6.59 -15.44
CA THR A 230 12.02 -5.43 -16.12
C THR A 230 11.68 -5.73 -17.58
N ARG A 231 10.65 -5.05 -18.09
CA ARG A 231 10.31 -5.15 -19.51
C ARG A 231 11.20 -4.25 -20.38
N ASN A 232 11.31 -2.98 -20.01
CA ASN A 232 12.00 -1.94 -20.77
C ASN A 232 13.02 -1.15 -19.93
N GLY A 233 12.99 -1.29 -18.61
CA GLY A 233 13.88 -0.54 -17.71
C GLY A 233 15.14 -1.29 -17.29
N SER A 234 15.85 -0.71 -16.35
CA SER A 234 17.08 -1.23 -15.78
C SER A 234 16.82 -1.94 -14.46
N VAL A 235 17.66 -2.91 -14.11
CA VAL A 235 17.69 -3.49 -12.76
C VAL A 235 18.94 -3.01 -12.04
N HIS A 236 18.78 -2.49 -10.83
CA HIS A 236 19.88 -2.16 -9.94
C HIS A 236 19.74 -2.97 -8.65
N VAL A 237 20.76 -3.79 -8.35
CA VAL A 237 20.84 -4.56 -7.11
C VAL A 237 21.96 -3.98 -6.27
N GLN A 238 21.61 -3.35 -5.14
CA GLN A 238 22.55 -2.69 -4.24
C GLN A 238 23.34 -3.69 -3.39
N GLY A 239 24.43 -3.21 -2.79
CA GLY A 239 25.36 -4.04 -2.02
C GLY A 239 24.69 -4.85 -0.91
N ASP A 240 25.23 -6.03 -0.64
CA ASP A 240 24.70 -7.00 0.34
C ASP A 240 23.28 -7.55 0.06
N ALA A 241 22.60 -7.10 -1.01
CA ALA A 241 21.32 -7.67 -1.41
C ALA A 241 21.51 -9.06 -2.03
N VAL A 242 20.52 -9.94 -1.84
CA VAL A 242 20.55 -11.33 -2.32
C VAL A 242 19.31 -11.61 -3.17
N VAL A 243 19.51 -11.96 -4.44
CA VAL A 243 18.44 -12.41 -5.33
C VAL A 243 18.61 -13.90 -5.61
N LEU A 244 17.67 -14.73 -5.17
CA LEU A 244 17.75 -16.18 -5.36
C LEU A 244 17.35 -16.62 -6.78
N GLY A 245 16.57 -15.81 -7.48
CA GLY A 245 16.10 -16.07 -8.85
C GLY A 245 16.94 -15.41 -9.94
N ASP A 246 16.38 -15.36 -11.14
CA ASP A 246 16.98 -14.73 -12.30
C ASP A 246 16.86 -13.19 -12.22
N VAL A 247 17.88 -12.48 -12.71
CA VAL A 247 17.85 -11.02 -12.88
C VAL A 247 17.83 -10.68 -14.36
N SER A 248 16.82 -9.93 -14.82
CA SER A 248 16.71 -9.56 -16.24
C SER A 248 16.24 -8.13 -16.45
N GLY A 249 16.96 -7.37 -17.29
CA GLY A 249 16.55 -6.02 -17.67
C GLY A 249 17.12 -5.54 -18.99
N HIS A 250 16.87 -4.27 -19.34
CA HIS A 250 17.60 -3.60 -20.41
C HIS A 250 19.06 -3.47 -20.00
N ASP A 251 19.33 -2.61 -19.02
CA ASP A 251 20.63 -2.53 -18.36
C ASP A 251 20.54 -3.23 -16.98
N VAL A 252 21.64 -3.82 -16.54
CA VAL A 252 21.71 -4.48 -15.23
C VAL A 252 22.97 -4.02 -14.49
N THR A 253 22.77 -3.44 -13.32
CA THR A 253 23.84 -3.01 -12.40
C THR A 253 23.75 -3.82 -11.12
N ILE A 254 24.84 -4.52 -10.78
CA ILE A 254 24.97 -5.28 -9.55
C ILE A 254 26.16 -4.71 -8.78
N ASP A 255 25.88 -4.15 -7.62
CA ASP A 255 26.89 -3.53 -6.77
C ASP A 255 27.83 -4.57 -6.16
N GLU A 256 28.94 -4.07 -5.59
CA GLU A 256 29.86 -4.92 -4.85
C GLU A 256 29.15 -5.55 -3.64
N ALA A 257 29.47 -6.82 -3.36
CA ALA A 257 28.87 -7.65 -2.31
C ALA A 257 27.39 -8.04 -2.52
N ALA A 258 26.72 -7.60 -3.58
CA ALA A 258 25.43 -8.17 -3.96
C ALA A 258 25.59 -9.59 -4.53
N ASP A 259 24.63 -10.47 -4.24
CA ASP A 259 24.62 -11.87 -4.68
C ASP A 259 23.38 -12.21 -5.52
N VAL A 260 23.61 -12.95 -6.60
CA VAL A 260 22.55 -13.41 -7.50
C VAL A 260 22.80 -14.88 -7.83
N ASP A 261 21.95 -15.76 -7.31
CA ASP A 261 22.08 -17.21 -7.50
C ASP A 261 21.65 -17.66 -8.92
N GLY A 262 20.72 -16.91 -9.53
CA GLY A 262 20.16 -17.23 -10.84
C GLY A 262 20.97 -16.69 -12.03
N VAL A 263 20.35 -16.71 -13.20
CA VAL A 263 20.94 -16.21 -14.44
C VAL A 263 20.71 -14.71 -14.56
N ILE A 264 21.80 -13.96 -14.80
CA ILE A 264 21.73 -12.53 -15.08
C ILE A 264 21.66 -12.30 -16.61
N ARG A 265 20.64 -11.56 -17.07
CA ARG A 265 20.43 -11.22 -18.48
C ARG A 265 20.25 -9.71 -18.66
N ALA A 266 21.21 -9.08 -19.33
CA ALA A 266 21.10 -7.70 -19.81
C ALA A 266 20.92 -7.69 -21.34
N ARG A 267 20.03 -6.83 -21.86
CA ARG A 267 19.89 -6.59 -23.30
C ARG A 267 20.85 -5.49 -23.80
N GLY A 268 21.16 -4.55 -22.92
CA GLY A 268 22.10 -3.45 -23.10
C GLY A 268 23.37 -3.69 -22.30
N GLU A 269 23.69 -2.78 -21.39
CA GLU A 269 24.89 -2.78 -20.57
C GLU A 269 24.73 -3.65 -19.31
N MET A 270 25.82 -4.33 -18.94
CA MET A 270 25.94 -5.02 -17.65
C MET A 270 27.11 -4.43 -16.87
N ARG A 271 26.84 -3.93 -15.66
CA ARG A 271 27.83 -3.42 -14.71
C ARG A 271 27.84 -4.31 -13.47
N VAL A 272 29.02 -4.77 -13.09
CA VAL A 272 29.23 -5.56 -11.86
C VAL A 272 30.42 -4.97 -11.11
N GLY A 273 30.22 -4.61 -9.84
CA GLY A 273 31.24 -4.01 -8.96
C GLY A 273 30.94 -2.57 -8.57
N SER A 274 31.94 -1.85 -8.03
CA SER A 274 31.74 -0.50 -7.50
C SER A 274 31.22 0.48 -8.57
N VAL A 275 29.99 0.96 -8.43
CA VAL A 275 29.56 2.21 -9.07
C VAL A 275 30.29 3.32 -8.32
N ALA A 276 31.48 3.68 -8.80
CA ALA A 276 32.09 4.92 -8.36
C ALA A 276 31.14 6.03 -8.80
N ASP A 277 30.44 6.65 -7.85
CA ASP A 277 29.80 7.93 -8.04
C ASP A 277 30.86 8.87 -8.59
N ARG A 278 30.87 9.01 -9.91
CA ARG A 278 31.61 10.07 -10.57
C ARG A 278 30.68 11.26 -10.53
N ASP A 279 30.62 11.89 -9.36
CA ASP A 279 30.25 13.29 -9.26
C ASP A 279 31.15 14.05 -10.24
N ALA A 280 30.54 14.50 -11.32
CA ALA A 280 31.18 15.34 -12.30
C ALA A 280 31.40 16.72 -11.67
N GLU A 281 32.68 17.08 -11.51
CA GLU A 281 33.14 18.45 -11.26
C GLU A 281 32.80 19.39 -12.43
#